data_AF-A0A2H8TQP2-F1
#
_entry.id   AF-A0A2H8TQP2-F1
#
_cell.length_a   1.000
_cell.length_b   1.000
_cell.length_c   1.000
_cell.angle_alpha   90.00
_cell.angle_beta   90.00
_cell.angle_gamma   90.00
#
_symmetry.space_group_name_H-M   'P 1'
#
loop_
_entity.id
_entity.type
_entity.pdbx_description
1 polymer ?
#
loop_
_entity_poly.entity_id
_entity_poly.type
_entity_poly.pdbx_seq_one_letter_code
_entity_poly.pdbx_strand_id
1 'polypeptide(L)'
;MYAVKSNNVLVLCVSVLISSTCPAVVVAMYNDYAVVHGHMGNKSNSKTLRLVHAVFRHGERTPADTYPLDPYTNSSWEPFGWGQLTNNGKRKQYELGKFIRKRYSGFLDVLYSSKKVTFRSTDVDRTKMSAQLVASAMYKPVGVQKWNKYLDWQPIPIHSEPLNDDRLLLVRIDCPKYHEERQKVMSSAEVVEELNTYSDLYGYLSNHTGLAIEDPDDVQSIYSTLKAEADYGVALPSWTSKVYPTKLAKVTSRSFILNAYNNEMKKLKGDFLRSVIKTNTGKQ
;
A
#
# COMPACT_ATOMS: atom_id res chain seq x y z
N MET A 1 -18.33 17.30 39.19
CA MET A 1 -19.64 16.72 39.55
C MET A 1 -20.28 16.21 38.27
N TYR A 2 -20.69 14.94 38.31
CA TYR A 2 -21.35 14.11 37.30
C TYR A 2 -20.61 13.72 36.00
N ALA A 3 -20.56 12.40 35.84
CA ALA A 3 -19.82 11.60 34.87
C ALA A 3 -20.61 11.38 33.58
N VAL A 4 -19.90 11.04 32.50
CA VAL A 4 -20.16 9.80 31.75
C VAL A 4 -18.83 9.20 31.29
N LYS A 5 -18.50 8.02 31.83
CA LYS A 5 -17.50 7.09 31.30
C LYS A 5 -17.95 6.65 29.90
N SER A 6 -17.12 6.90 28.88
CA SER A 6 -17.14 6.12 27.65
C SER A 6 -15.77 5.46 27.50
N ASN A 7 -15.66 4.22 27.98
CA ASN A 7 -14.53 3.35 27.70
C ASN A 7 -14.71 2.75 26.29
N ASN A 8 -14.53 3.58 25.26
CA ASN A 8 -14.38 3.09 23.89
C ASN A 8 -12.93 2.64 23.68
N VAL A 9 -12.63 1.39 24.07
CA VAL A 9 -11.32 0.78 23.80
C VAL A 9 -11.36 0.14 22.42
N LEU A 10 -10.98 0.92 21.41
CA LEU A 10 -10.77 0.47 20.04
C LEU A 10 -9.26 0.20 19.88
N VAL A 11 -8.79 -1.04 20.05
CA VAL A 11 -7.40 -1.37 19.72
C VAL A 11 -7.30 -1.56 18.20
N LEU A 12 -7.12 -0.43 17.53
CA LEU A 12 -6.94 -0.31 16.10
C LEU A 12 -5.48 -0.66 15.76
N CYS A 13 -5.18 -1.91 15.39
CA CYS A 13 -3.91 -2.24 14.73
C CYS A 13 -4.08 -2.08 13.22
N VAL A 14 -4.08 -0.83 12.73
CA VAL A 14 -3.90 -0.58 11.30
C VAL A 14 -2.44 -0.22 11.09
N SER A 15 -1.69 -1.12 10.47
CA SER A 15 -0.37 -0.79 9.92
C SER A 15 -0.61 -0.04 8.61
N VAL A 16 -0.79 1.28 8.70
CA VAL A 16 -1.02 2.18 7.56
C VAL A 16 0.32 2.58 6.95
N LEU A 17 0.60 2.11 5.73
CA LEU A 17 1.47 2.82 4.79
C LEU A 17 0.61 3.23 3.60
N ILE A 18 -0.33 4.16 3.82
CA ILE A 18 -1.17 4.71 2.76
C ILE A 18 -0.42 5.90 2.17
N SER A 19 0.06 5.72 0.94
CA SER A 19 0.33 6.81 0.02
C SER A 19 -0.80 6.78 -1.02
N SER A 20 -1.46 7.92 -1.23
CA SER A 20 -2.54 8.10 -2.21
C SER A 20 -2.11 7.93 -3.67
N THR A 21 -0.83 7.65 -3.92
CA THR A 21 -0.28 7.39 -5.26
C THR A 21 0.34 5.99 -5.37
N CYS A 22 0.22 5.14 -4.33
CA CYS A 22 0.88 3.83 -4.32
C CYS A 22 -0.12 2.66 -4.29
N PRO A 23 -0.06 1.72 -5.26
CA PRO A 23 -0.97 0.58 -5.29
C PRO A 23 -0.84 -0.28 -4.03
N ALA A 24 -1.97 -0.43 -3.33
CA ALA A 24 -2.08 -1.18 -2.08
C ALA A 24 -2.94 -2.45 -2.25
N VAL A 25 -2.79 -3.36 -1.29
CA VAL A 25 -3.61 -4.55 -1.08
C VAL A 25 -4.20 -4.46 0.33
N VAL A 26 -5.46 -4.86 0.48
CA VAL A 26 -6.17 -4.91 1.75
C VAL A 26 -6.65 -6.33 2.01
N VAL A 27 -6.40 -6.81 3.22
CA VAL A 27 -6.91 -8.08 3.72
C VAL A 27 -7.74 -7.80 4.96
N ALA A 28 -9.02 -8.19 4.90
CA ALA A 28 -9.91 -8.15 6.05
C ALA A 28 -10.05 -9.55 6.61
N MET A 29 -9.76 -9.72 7.90
CA MET A 29 -9.83 -10.99 8.61
C MET A 29 -10.77 -10.84 9.81
N TYR A 30 -11.80 -11.67 9.86
CA TYR A 30 -12.87 -11.60 10.83
C TYR A 30 -13.09 -12.93 11.53
N ASN A 31 -13.36 -12.89 12.84
CA ASN A 31 -13.75 -14.07 13.60
C ASN A 31 -14.89 -13.71 14.57
N ASP A 32 -15.98 -14.49 14.50
CA ASP A 32 -17.15 -14.34 15.36
C ASP A 32 -16.84 -14.66 16.84
N TYR A 33 -15.79 -15.45 17.10
CA TYR A 33 -15.47 -15.95 18.44
C TYR A 33 -14.34 -15.16 19.11
N ALA A 34 -14.48 -14.94 20.42
CA ALA A 34 -13.47 -14.33 21.26
C ALA A 34 -12.30 -15.33 21.46
N VAL A 35 -11.13 -15.05 20.87
CA VAL A 35 -9.95 -15.88 21.08
C VAL A 35 -9.32 -15.52 22.42
N VAL A 36 -9.46 -16.40 23.41
CA VAL A 36 -8.74 -16.32 24.68
C VAL A 36 -7.74 -17.48 24.72
N HIS A 37 -6.44 -17.17 24.69
CA HIS A 37 -5.35 -18.14 24.90
C HIS A 37 -5.48 -19.48 24.14
N GLY A 38 -5.98 -19.46 22.89
CA GLY A 38 -6.06 -20.66 22.05
C GLY A 38 -7.15 -21.66 22.46
N HIS A 39 -8.15 -21.26 23.25
CA HIS A 39 -9.34 -22.07 23.53
C HIS A 39 -10.61 -21.29 23.14
N MET A 40 -11.54 -21.95 22.44
CA MET A 40 -12.87 -21.41 22.13
C MET A 40 -13.71 -21.36 23.41
N GLY A 41 -13.76 -20.18 24.04
CA GLY A 41 -14.56 -19.93 25.24
C GLY A 41 -15.64 -18.88 24.98
N ASN A 42 -16.87 -19.15 25.45
CA ASN A 42 -18.03 -18.28 25.28
C ASN A 42 -18.09 -17.12 26.29
N LYS A 43 -16.95 -16.54 26.67
CA LYS A 43 -16.86 -15.39 27.58
C LYS A 43 -16.33 -14.16 26.84
N SER A 44 -17.22 -13.21 26.60
CA SER A 44 -16.91 -11.87 26.11
C SER A 44 -15.99 -11.15 27.08
N ASN A 45 -14.67 -11.22 26.83
CA ASN A 45 -13.68 -10.40 27.50
C ASN A 45 -13.32 -9.26 26.54
N SER A 46 -13.41 -8.00 26.97
CA SER A 46 -13.27 -6.80 26.10
C SER A 46 -11.88 -6.62 25.48
N LYS A 47 -10.94 -7.54 25.76
CA LYS A 47 -9.55 -7.56 25.27
C LYS A 47 -9.31 -8.57 24.14
N THR A 48 -10.36 -9.19 23.59
CA THR A 48 -10.22 -10.24 22.56
C THR A 48 -10.25 -9.65 21.15
N LEU A 49 -9.33 -10.09 20.29
CA LEU A 49 -9.24 -9.64 18.90
C LEU A 49 -10.48 -10.11 18.12
N ARG A 50 -11.16 -9.19 17.43
CA ARG A 50 -12.39 -9.46 16.65
C ARG A 50 -12.25 -9.26 15.15
N LEU A 51 -11.39 -8.33 14.74
CA LEU A 51 -11.24 -7.93 13.34
C LEU A 51 -9.84 -7.37 13.11
N VAL A 52 -9.25 -7.73 11.97
CA VAL A 52 -7.97 -7.19 11.50
C VAL A 52 -8.15 -6.69 10.07
N HIS A 53 -7.71 -5.46 9.82
CA HIS A 53 -7.46 -4.94 8.49
C HIS A 53 -5.95 -4.83 8.29
N ALA A 54 -5.39 -5.65 7.40
CA ALA A 54 -4.01 -5.54 6.98
C ALA A 54 -3.94 -4.82 5.64
N VAL A 55 -3.24 -3.69 5.59
CA VAL A 55 -2.99 -2.93 4.36
C VAL A 55 -1.51 -2.99 4.06
N PHE A 56 -1.14 -3.39 2.86
CA PHE A 56 0.26 -3.49 2.46
C PHE A 56 0.48 -3.09 1.02
N ARG A 57 1.67 -2.57 0.74
CA ARG A 57 2.14 -2.28 -0.61
C ARG A 57 2.53 -3.59 -1.30
N HIS A 58 2.44 -3.59 -2.64
CA HIS A 58 3.06 -4.63 -3.45
C HIS A 58 4.55 -4.86 -3.12
N GLY A 59 5.08 -6.01 -3.51
CA GLY A 59 6.52 -6.29 -3.40
C GLY A 59 7.37 -5.45 -4.37
N GLU A 60 8.67 -5.63 -4.30
CA GLU A 60 9.61 -5.05 -5.26
C GLU A 60 9.20 -5.32 -6.72
N ARG A 61 9.35 -4.31 -7.57
CA ARG A 61 9.00 -4.33 -8.99
C ARG A 61 10.12 -3.71 -9.82
N THR A 62 10.11 -4.01 -11.12
CA THR A 62 10.84 -3.23 -12.13
C THR A 62 10.31 -1.78 -12.20
N PRO A 63 11.06 -0.85 -12.82
CA PRO A 63 10.58 0.51 -13.07
C PRO A 63 9.24 0.49 -13.80
N ALA A 64 8.31 1.37 -13.40
CA ALA A 64 6.99 1.46 -14.02
C ALA A 64 6.93 2.53 -15.12
N ASP A 65 7.91 3.43 -15.11
CA ASP A 65 8.14 4.51 -16.06
C ASP A 65 9.61 4.93 -15.95
N THR A 66 10.05 5.83 -16.81
CA THR A 66 11.44 6.30 -16.92
C THR A 66 11.50 7.80 -17.27
N TYR A 67 12.68 8.35 -17.52
CA TYR A 67 12.91 9.73 -17.91
C TYR A 67 13.78 9.79 -19.18
N PRO A 68 13.68 10.85 -20.02
CA PRO A 68 14.30 10.89 -21.34
C PRO A 68 15.81 10.59 -21.40
N LEU A 69 16.57 10.98 -20.37
CA LEU A 69 18.02 10.77 -20.30
C LEU A 69 18.43 9.54 -19.48
N ASP A 70 17.49 8.66 -19.15
CA ASP A 70 17.76 7.41 -18.44
C ASP A 70 18.48 6.43 -19.39
N PRO A 71 19.66 5.89 -19.04
CA PRO A 71 20.33 4.88 -19.85
C PRO A 71 19.49 3.61 -20.05
N TYR A 72 18.48 3.35 -19.21
CA TYR A 72 17.61 2.19 -19.30
C TYR A 72 16.28 2.46 -20.02
N THR A 73 16.12 3.61 -20.67
CA THR A 73 14.90 3.97 -21.42
C THR A 73 14.47 2.89 -22.42
N ASN A 74 15.44 2.25 -23.08
CA ASN A 74 15.18 1.20 -24.09
C ASN A 74 15.21 -0.23 -23.51
N SER A 75 15.29 -0.39 -22.19
CA SER A 75 15.26 -1.70 -21.55
C SER A 75 13.86 -2.32 -21.66
N SER A 76 13.79 -3.61 -21.97
CA SER A 76 12.54 -4.36 -21.92
C SER A 76 12.17 -4.82 -20.51
N TRP A 77 13.14 -4.84 -19.59
CA TRP A 77 13.02 -5.45 -18.24
C TRP A 77 12.56 -6.91 -18.23
N GLU A 78 12.86 -7.65 -19.30
CA GLU A 78 12.59 -9.09 -19.37
C GLU A 78 13.34 -9.86 -18.26
N PRO A 79 12.76 -10.94 -17.71
CA PRO A 79 11.51 -11.59 -18.14
C PRO A 79 10.24 -11.00 -17.51
N PHE A 80 10.34 -9.86 -16.80
CA PHE A 80 9.22 -9.32 -16.03
C PHE A 80 8.43 -8.28 -16.80
N GLY A 81 9.10 -7.42 -17.57
CA GLY A 81 8.50 -6.24 -18.21
C GLY A 81 8.41 -5.04 -17.27
N TRP A 82 7.93 -3.91 -17.79
CA TRP A 82 7.78 -2.64 -17.05
C TRP A 82 6.71 -2.71 -15.95
N GLY A 83 7.05 -2.24 -14.76
CA GLY A 83 6.16 -2.10 -13.62
C GLY A 83 5.72 -3.41 -12.96
N GLN A 84 6.40 -4.51 -13.28
CA GLN A 84 6.03 -5.88 -12.91
C GLN A 84 6.81 -6.42 -11.71
N LEU A 85 6.19 -7.35 -10.99
CA LEU A 85 6.71 -7.87 -9.72
C LEU A 85 7.94 -8.78 -9.94
N THR A 86 9.07 -8.44 -9.33
CA THR A 86 10.31 -9.23 -9.44
C THR A 86 10.24 -10.51 -8.60
N ASN A 87 11.18 -11.44 -8.80
CA ASN A 87 11.27 -12.62 -7.94
C ASN A 87 11.60 -12.26 -6.48
N ASN A 88 12.32 -11.17 -6.21
CA ASN A 88 12.53 -10.71 -4.84
C ASN A 88 11.24 -10.16 -4.24
N GLY A 89 10.48 -9.37 -5.01
CA GLY A 89 9.16 -8.90 -4.62
C GLY A 89 8.20 -10.05 -4.30
N LYS A 90 8.19 -11.09 -5.14
CA LYS A 90 7.39 -12.30 -4.91
C LYS A 90 7.74 -12.98 -3.58
N ARG A 91 9.05 -13.21 -3.34
CA ARG A 91 9.54 -13.82 -2.09
C ARG A 91 9.14 -13.01 -0.87
N LYS A 92 9.30 -11.68 -0.89
CA LYS A 92 8.95 -10.80 0.24
C LYS A 92 7.45 -10.81 0.56
N GLN A 93 6.59 -10.87 -0.46
CA GLN A 93 5.14 -10.95 -0.26
C GLN A 93 4.72 -12.32 0.29
N TYR A 94 5.35 -13.41 -0.15
CA TYR A 94 5.14 -14.72 0.45
C TYR A 94 5.55 -14.73 1.94
N GLU A 95 6.71 -14.17 2.27
CA GLU A 95 7.18 -14.02 3.65
C GLU A 95 6.23 -13.18 4.51
N LEU A 96 5.66 -12.10 3.94
CA LEU A 96 4.62 -11.30 4.61
C LEU A 96 3.39 -12.15 4.95
N GLY A 97 2.92 -12.99 4.03
CA GLY A 97 1.79 -13.89 4.31
C GLY A 97 2.10 -14.91 5.40
N LYS A 98 3.32 -15.47 5.43
CA LYS A 98 3.75 -16.35 6.55
C LYS A 98 3.76 -15.60 7.88
N PHE A 99 4.24 -14.36 7.89
CA PHE A 99 4.23 -13.50 9.07
C PHE A 99 2.81 -13.26 9.58
N ILE A 100 1.87 -12.88 8.70
CA ILE A 100 0.46 -12.66 9.04
C ILE A 100 -0.15 -13.95 9.60
N ARG A 101 0.07 -15.11 8.96
CA ARG A 101 -0.40 -16.42 9.44
C ARG A 101 0.12 -16.77 10.82
N LYS A 102 1.42 -16.54 11.06
CA LYS A 102 2.04 -16.80 12.36
C LYS A 102 1.50 -15.86 13.43
N ARG A 103 1.38 -14.56 13.12
CA ARG A 103 0.92 -13.53 14.04
C ARG A 103 -0.52 -13.76 14.49
N TYR A 104 -1.38 -14.20 13.57
CA TYR A 104 -2.81 -14.38 13.81
C TYR A 104 -3.23 -15.86 13.84
N SER A 105 -2.32 -16.78 14.16
CA SER A 105 -2.61 -18.23 14.15
C SER A 105 -3.72 -18.65 15.12
N GLY A 106 -3.84 -17.96 16.26
CA GLY A 106 -4.94 -18.17 17.20
C GLY A 106 -6.26 -17.53 16.77
N PHE A 107 -6.23 -16.62 15.79
CA PHE A 107 -7.41 -15.89 15.30
C PHE A 107 -7.93 -16.40 13.96
N LEU A 108 -7.05 -16.89 13.10
CA LEU A 108 -7.37 -17.45 11.80
C LEU A 108 -7.64 -18.94 11.91
N ASP A 109 -8.77 -19.38 11.36
CA ASP A 109 -9.07 -20.80 11.25
C ASP A 109 -7.99 -21.53 10.43
N VAL A 110 -7.87 -22.85 10.68
CA VAL A 110 -6.95 -23.70 9.92
C VAL A 110 -7.33 -23.70 8.44
N LEU A 111 -8.62 -23.87 8.15
CA LEU A 111 -9.18 -23.87 6.79
C LEU A 111 -9.52 -22.44 6.35
N TYR A 112 -9.33 -22.16 5.06
CA TYR A 112 -9.78 -20.91 4.45
C TYR A 112 -11.31 -20.86 4.41
N SER A 113 -11.89 -19.68 4.70
CA SER A 113 -13.31 -19.41 4.51
C SER A 113 -13.50 -18.00 3.99
N SER A 114 -14.16 -17.86 2.83
CA SER A 114 -14.48 -16.57 2.22
C SER A 114 -15.43 -15.72 3.08
N LYS A 115 -16.14 -16.32 4.03
CA LYS A 115 -16.97 -15.62 5.01
C LYS A 115 -16.15 -14.91 6.10
N LYS A 116 -14.92 -15.37 6.35
CA LYS A 116 -14.05 -14.88 7.43
C LYS A 116 -12.84 -14.09 6.93
N VAL A 117 -12.30 -14.43 5.75
CA VAL A 117 -11.16 -13.72 5.18
C VAL A 117 -11.45 -13.30 3.75
N THR A 118 -11.27 -12.00 3.51
CA THR A 118 -11.45 -11.37 2.20
C THR A 118 -10.15 -10.68 1.80
N PHE A 119 -9.73 -10.90 0.56
CA PHE A 119 -8.61 -10.22 -0.06
C PHE A 119 -9.13 -9.24 -1.11
N ARG A 120 -8.63 -8.01 -1.09
CA ARG A 120 -8.91 -6.98 -2.09
C ARG A 120 -7.60 -6.33 -2.54
N SER A 121 -7.43 -6.13 -3.83
CA SER A 121 -6.31 -5.40 -4.40
C SER A 121 -6.80 -4.28 -5.31
N THR A 122 -5.90 -3.36 -5.61
CA THR A 122 -6.03 -2.49 -6.79
C THR A 122 -5.98 -3.34 -8.07
N ASP A 123 -6.49 -2.81 -9.17
CA ASP A 123 -6.49 -3.46 -10.48
C ASP A 123 -5.16 -3.23 -11.22
N VAL A 124 -4.08 -3.73 -10.63
CA VAL A 124 -2.73 -3.70 -11.20
C VAL A 124 -2.07 -5.05 -10.97
N ASP A 125 -1.39 -5.60 -11.98
CA ASP A 125 -0.84 -6.97 -11.91
C ASP A 125 0.05 -7.20 -10.69
N ARG A 126 0.99 -6.28 -10.42
CA ARG A 126 1.90 -6.39 -9.28
C ARG A 126 1.18 -6.45 -7.92
N THR A 127 0.01 -5.83 -7.75
CA THR A 127 -0.76 -5.89 -6.50
C THR A 127 -1.59 -7.16 -6.42
N LYS A 128 -2.22 -7.59 -7.53
CA LYS A 128 -2.92 -8.88 -7.60
C LYS A 128 -1.97 -10.04 -7.31
N MET A 129 -0.80 -10.07 -7.95
CA MET A 129 0.23 -11.08 -7.71
C MET A 129 0.73 -11.06 -6.26
N SER A 130 0.94 -9.88 -5.69
CA SER A 130 1.32 -9.73 -4.27
C SER A 130 0.24 -10.30 -3.33
N ALA A 131 -1.04 -10.00 -3.61
CA ALA A 131 -2.16 -10.51 -2.83
C ALA A 131 -2.27 -12.05 -2.91
N GLN A 132 -2.10 -12.62 -4.10
CA GLN A 132 -2.08 -14.08 -4.31
C GLN A 132 -0.97 -14.75 -3.51
N LEU A 133 0.23 -14.17 -3.48
CA LEU A 133 1.36 -14.71 -2.72
C LEU A 133 1.10 -14.67 -1.22
N VAL A 134 0.61 -13.54 -0.71
CA VAL A 134 0.22 -13.40 0.70
C VAL A 134 -0.87 -14.43 1.06
N ALA A 135 -1.91 -14.54 0.23
CA ALA A 135 -3.00 -15.51 0.44
C ALA A 135 -2.49 -16.96 0.44
N SER A 136 -1.61 -17.32 -0.50
CA SER A 136 -1.04 -18.67 -0.60
C SER A 136 -0.18 -19.05 0.62
N ALA A 137 0.55 -18.09 1.19
CA ALA A 137 1.33 -18.29 2.40
C ALA A 137 0.46 -18.33 3.65
N MET A 138 -0.65 -17.59 3.66
CA MET A 138 -1.60 -17.58 4.78
C MET A 138 -2.38 -18.89 4.88
N TYR A 139 -2.80 -19.45 3.76
CA TYR A 139 -3.73 -20.58 3.69
C TYR A 139 -3.20 -21.68 2.78
N LYS A 140 -2.15 -22.37 3.25
CA LYS A 140 -1.74 -23.65 2.65
C LYS A 140 -2.90 -24.65 2.74
N PRO A 141 -3.25 -25.36 1.66
CA PRO A 141 -4.38 -26.28 1.68
C PRO A 141 -4.10 -27.49 2.57
N VAL A 142 -5.07 -27.85 3.40
CA VAL A 142 -5.01 -29.05 4.26
C VAL A 142 -6.37 -29.76 4.25
N GLY A 143 -6.36 -31.07 4.53
CA GLY A 143 -7.58 -31.88 4.57
C GLY A 143 -8.41 -31.73 3.28
N VAL A 144 -9.70 -31.41 3.44
CA VAL A 144 -10.64 -31.24 2.32
C VAL A 144 -10.28 -30.13 1.33
N GLN A 145 -9.45 -29.16 1.72
CA GLN A 145 -8.98 -28.08 0.82
C GLN A 145 -7.75 -28.48 0.00
N LYS A 146 -7.15 -29.64 0.26
CA LYS A 146 -6.02 -30.20 -0.51
C LYS A 146 -6.52 -30.88 -1.78
N TRP A 147 -6.90 -30.07 -2.75
CA TRP A 147 -7.43 -30.53 -4.05
C TRP A 147 -6.35 -31.20 -4.94
N ASN A 148 -5.07 -30.89 -4.73
CA ASN A 148 -3.94 -31.47 -5.46
C ASN A 148 -2.82 -31.89 -4.51
N LYS A 149 -2.43 -33.18 -4.58
CA LYS A 149 -1.40 -33.75 -3.70
C LYS A 149 0.01 -33.19 -3.96
N TYR A 150 0.31 -32.78 -5.19
CA TYR A 150 1.62 -32.29 -5.60
C TYR A 150 1.76 -30.76 -5.54
N LEU A 151 0.69 -30.05 -5.19
CA LEU A 151 0.67 -28.58 -5.18
C LEU A 151 0.13 -28.06 -3.85
N ASP A 152 0.98 -27.40 -3.06
CA ASP A 152 0.62 -26.74 -1.79
C ASP A 152 0.01 -25.35 -2.01
N TRP A 153 -0.97 -25.28 -2.91
CA TRP A 153 -1.69 -24.06 -3.23
C TRP A 153 -3.18 -24.35 -3.42
N GLN A 154 -4.02 -23.40 -3.01
CA GLN A 154 -5.45 -23.39 -3.30
C GLN A 154 -5.87 -22.03 -3.86
N PRO A 155 -6.87 -22.01 -4.76
CA PRO A 155 -7.41 -20.77 -5.26
C PRO A 155 -8.12 -19.99 -4.14
N ILE A 156 -7.68 -18.75 -3.93
CA ILE A 156 -8.33 -17.80 -3.01
C ILE A 156 -8.74 -16.57 -3.83
N PRO A 157 -10.03 -16.20 -3.83
CA PRO A 157 -10.49 -15.03 -4.56
C PRO A 157 -9.81 -13.73 -4.09
N ILE A 158 -9.30 -12.96 -5.05
CA ILE A 158 -8.81 -11.59 -4.84
C ILE A 158 -9.76 -10.66 -5.57
N HIS A 159 -10.45 -9.79 -4.84
CA HIS A 159 -11.37 -8.82 -5.42
C HIS A 159 -10.64 -7.56 -5.85
N SER A 160 -11.06 -6.94 -6.94
CA SER A 160 -10.58 -5.63 -7.39
C SER A 160 -11.69 -4.86 -8.07
N GLU A 161 -11.56 -3.54 -8.10
CA GLU A 161 -12.36 -2.65 -8.94
C GLU A 161 -11.48 -2.14 -10.08
N PRO A 162 -12.01 -1.95 -11.31
CA PRO A 162 -11.25 -1.40 -12.41
C PRO A 162 -10.48 -0.15 -12.02
N LEU A 163 -9.25 -0.02 -12.52
CA LEU A 163 -8.31 0.97 -12.01
C LEU A 163 -8.85 2.41 -12.02
N ASN A 164 -9.59 2.81 -13.06
CA ASN A 164 -10.18 4.15 -13.20
C ASN A 164 -11.44 4.36 -12.35
N ASP A 165 -12.03 3.26 -11.85
CA ASP A 165 -13.24 3.28 -11.02
C ASP A 165 -12.94 3.01 -9.55
N ASP A 166 -11.67 2.79 -9.17
CA ASP A 166 -11.29 2.45 -7.80
C ASP A 166 -11.55 3.63 -6.85
N ARG A 167 -12.61 3.49 -6.05
CA ARG A 167 -13.05 4.46 -5.03
C ARG A 167 -12.40 4.26 -3.67
N LEU A 168 -11.66 3.17 -3.48
CA LEU A 168 -11.25 2.73 -2.16
C LEU A 168 -9.76 2.80 -1.94
N LEU A 169 -8.95 2.18 -2.80
CA LEU A 169 -7.52 1.97 -2.52
C LEU A 169 -6.64 3.04 -3.17
N LEU A 170 -6.86 3.33 -4.45
CA LEU A 170 -6.17 4.41 -5.15
C LEU A 170 -6.97 5.70 -5.25
N VAL A 171 -8.31 5.63 -5.09
CA VAL A 171 -9.22 6.79 -5.20
C VAL A 171 -8.94 7.56 -6.51
N ARG A 172 -9.04 6.86 -7.65
CA ARG A 172 -8.74 7.43 -8.99
C ARG A 172 -9.93 8.14 -9.64
N ILE A 173 -11.08 8.12 -8.98
CA ILE A 173 -12.26 8.85 -9.44
C ILE A 173 -11.99 10.35 -9.32
N ASP A 174 -12.30 11.06 -10.40
CA ASP A 174 -12.17 12.51 -10.44
C ASP A 174 -13.03 13.16 -9.34
N CYS A 175 -12.40 14.07 -8.62
CA CYS A 175 -13.01 14.80 -7.52
C CYS A 175 -12.66 16.28 -7.68
N PRO A 176 -13.50 17.08 -8.36
CA PRO A 176 -13.22 18.49 -8.63
C PRO A 176 -12.89 19.27 -7.35
N LYS A 177 -13.63 18.97 -6.26
CA LYS A 177 -13.39 19.58 -4.95
C LYS A 177 -11.99 19.28 -4.41
N TYR A 178 -11.48 18.06 -4.61
CA TYR A 178 -10.11 17.72 -4.20
C TYR A 178 -9.08 18.51 -5.02
N HIS A 179 -9.29 18.64 -6.33
CA HIS A 179 -8.39 19.41 -7.20
C HIS A 179 -8.34 20.90 -6.80
N GLU A 180 -9.49 21.51 -6.51
CA GLU A 180 -9.56 22.88 -5.98
C GLU A 180 -8.78 23.02 -4.67
N GLU A 181 -8.99 22.12 -3.70
CA GLU A 181 -8.31 22.20 -2.41
C GLU A 181 -6.81 21.92 -2.53
N ARG A 182 -6.39 20.99 -3.42
CA ARG A 182 -4.96 20.76 -3.72
C ARG A 182 -4.34 22.01 -4.33
N GLN A 183 -5.00 22.66 -5.28
CA GLN A 183 -4.49 23.89 -5.88
C GLN A 183 -4.33 24.99 -4.83
N LYS A 184 -5.32 25.21 -3.95
CA LYS A 184 -5.20 26.17 -2.85
C LYS A 184 -4.01 25.89 -1.93
N VAL A 185 -3.75 24.62 -1.61
CA VAL A 185 -2.58 24.21 -0.82
C VAL A 185 -1.29 24.52 -1.56
N MET A 186 -1.18 24.11 -2.83
CA MET A 186 0.02 24.34 -3.65
C MET A 186 0.30 25.84 -3.90
N SER A 187 -0.72 26.69 -3.90
CA SER A 187 -0.58 28.15 -4.04
C SER A 187 -0.48 28.91 -2.71
N SER A 188 -0.48 28.22 -1.57
CA SER A 188 -0.37 28.88 -0.25
C SER A 188 1.07 29.37 -0.01
N ALA A 189 1.22 30.51 0.67
CA ALA A 189 2.54 31.11 0.92
C ALA A 189 3.50 30.15 1.65
N GLU A 190 2.99 29.43 2.66
CA GLU A 190 3.76 28.42 3.41
C GLU A 190 4.33 27.33 2.50
N VAL A 191 3.49 26.74 1.64
CA VAL A 191 3.92 25.67 0.74
C VAL A 191 4.84 26.20 -0.34
N VAL A 192 4.53 27.35 -0.94
CA VAL A 192 5.38 27.97 -1.97
C VAL A 192 6.77 28.29 -1.40
N GLU A 193 6.85 28.87 -0.20
CA GLU A 193 8.12 29.15 0.48
C GLU A 193 8.92 27.87 0.74
N GLU A 194 8.26 26.82 1.22
CA GLU A 194 8.89 25.51 1.40
C GLU A 194 9.41 24.93 0.07
N LEU A 195 8.60 24.92 -0.98
CA LEU A 195 8.95 24.32 -2.27
C LEU A 195 10.09 25.08 -2.97
N ASN A 196 10.18 26.40 -2.77
CA ASN A 196 11.28 27.22 -3.28
C ASN A 196 12.64 26.79 -2.71
N THR A 197 12.67 26.18 -1.51
CA THR A 197 13.91 25.63 -0.94
C THR A 197 14.47 24.43 -1.71
N TYR A 198 13.68 23.83 -2.62
CA TYR A 198 14.08 22.71 -3.47
C TYR A 198 14.50 23.14 -4.88
N SER A 199 14.47 24.44 -5.21
CA SER A 199 14.76 24.97 -6.56
C SER A 199 16.09 24.48 -7.15
N ASP A 200 17.18 24.50 -6.37
CA ASP A 200 18.48 23.97 -6.81
C ASP A 200 18.42 22.48 -7.16
N LEU A 201 17.67 21.69 -6.39
CA LEU A 201 17.48 20.26 -6.67
C LEU A 201 16.64 20.06 -7.92
N TYR A 202 15.59 20.85 -8.11
CA TYR A 202 14.74 20.80 -9.30
C TYR A 202 15.52 21.12 -10.57
N GLY A 203 16.33 22.18 -10.56
CA GLY A 203 17.23 22.51 -11.66
C GLY A 203 18.27 21.42 -11.92
N TYR A 204 18.86 20.86 -10.86
CA TYR A 204 19.80 19.75 -10.96
C TYR A 204 19.17 18.51 -11.61
N LEU A 205 17.98 18.12 -11.16
CA LEU A 205 17.27 16.99 -11.72
C LEU A 205 16.86 17.25 -13.17
N SER A 206 16.33 18.42 -13.48
CA SER A 206 15.89 18.76 -14.84
C SER A 206 17.04 18.61 -15.86
N ASN A 207 18.23 19.09 -15.51
CA ASN A 207 19.43 18.96 -16.35
C ASN A 207 19.87 17.50 -16.57
N HIS A 208 19.63 16.62 -15.61
CA HIS A 208 20.08 15.23 -15.66
C HIS A 208 19.03 14.23 -16.15
N THR A 209 17.75 14.58 -16.06
CA THR A 209 16.65 13.71 -16.48
C THR A 209 16.11 14.09 -17.86
N GLY A 210 16.26 15.35 -18.27
CA GLY A 210 15.63 15.90 -19.47
C GLY A 210 14.14 16.23 -19.30
N LEU A 211 13.65 16.25 -18.06
CA LEU A 211 12.27 16.66 -17.71
C LEU A 211 12.27 18.05 -17.09
N ALA A 212 11.16 18.78 -17.21
CA ALA A 212 10.90 19.93 -16.34
C ALA A 212 10.46 19.42 -14.98
N ILE A 213 11.28 19.61 -13.95
CA ILE A 213 10.98 19.23 -12.57
C ILE A 213 10.52 20.48 -11.84
N GLU A 214 9.26 20.51 -11.42
CA GLU A 214 8.64 21.71 -10.85
C GLU A 214 8.11 21.47 -9.43
N ASP A 215 7.79 20.22 -9.08
CA ASP A 215 7.21 19.92 -7.78
C ASP A 215 7.69 18.59 -7.17
N PRO A 216 7.30 18.28 -5.92
CA PRO A 216 7.68 17.03 -5.28
C PRO A 216 7.12 15.76 -5.93
N ASP A 217 6.04 15.84 -6.71
CA ASP A 217 5.48 14.68 -7.43
C ASP A 217 6.42 14.29 -8.59
N ASP A 218 7.00 15.26 -9.30
CA ASP A 218 8.03 15.01 -10.32
C ASP A 218 9.25 14.30 -9.71
N VAL A 219 9.73 14.79 -8.55
CA VAL A 219 10.84 14.17 -7.82
C VAL A 219 10.50 12.75 -7.36
N GLN A 220 9.26 12.52 -6.93
CA GLN A 220 8.78 11.19 -6.54
C GLN A 220 8.85 10.21 -7.72
N SER A 221 8.52 10.65 -8.93
CA SER A 221 8.59 9.81 -10.14
C SER A 221 10.03 9.35 -10.38
N ILE A 222 10.99 10.29 -10.38
CA ILE A 222 12.42 9.98 -10.54
C ILE A 222 12.92 9.04 -9.43
N TYR A 223 12.61 9.34 -8.17
CA TYR A 223 13.00 8.50 -7.03
C TYR A 223 12.46 7.07 -7.18
N SER A 224 11.22 6.92 -7.63
CA SER A 224 10.54 5.65 -7.84
C SER A 224 11.19 4.82 -8.95
N THR A 225 11.63 5.46 -10.05
CA THR A 225 12.41 4.83 -11.13
C THR A 225 13.77 4.38 -10.61
N LEU A 226 14.59 5.30 -10.09
CA LEU A 226 15.93 4.99 -9.58
C LEU A 226 15.92 3.91 -8.49
N LYS A 227 14.90 3.93 -7.62
CA LYS A 227 14.73 2.88 -6.62
C LYS A 227 14.45 1.52 -7.25
N ALA A 228 13.57 1.45 -8.24
CA ALA A 228 13.25 0.19 -8.87
C ALA A 228 14.45 -0.37 -9.66
N GLU A 229 15.26 0.50 -10.28
CA GLU A 229 16.50 0.13 -10.96
C GLU A 229 17.56 -0.41 -9.99
N ALA A 230 17.78 0.31 -8.88
CA ALA A 230 18.72 -0.13 -7.84
C ALA A 230 18.28 -1.45 -7.20
N ASP A 231 16.98 -1.60 -6.91
CA ASP A 231 16.41 -2.84 -6.37
C ASP A 231 16.54 -4.00 -7.37
N TYR A 232 16.40 -3.72 -8.68
CA TYR A 232 16.60 -4.71 -9.74
C TYR A 232 18.08 -5.11 -9.89
N GLY A 233 19.00 -4.26 -9.45
CA GLY A 233 20.44 -4.52 -9.41
C GLY A 233 21.22 -3.95 -10.60
N VAL A 234 20.68 -2.97 -11.32
CA VAL A 234 21.43 -2.25 -12.36
C VAL A 234 22.16 -1.04 -11.78
N ALA A 235 23.23 -0.60 -12.44
CA ALA A 235 24.02 0.53 -11.99
C ALA A 235 23.27 1.84 -12.23
N LEU A 236 23.13 2.69 -11.20
CA LEU A 236 22.55 4.01 -11.40
C LEU A 236 23.56 4.96 -12.08
N PRO A 237 23.09 5.94 -12.88
CA PRO A 237 23.95 6.98 -13.44
C PRO A 237 24.75 7.71 -12.36
N SER A 238 25.98 8.15 -12.69
CA SER A 238 26.90 8.78 -11.73
C SER A 238 26.33 10.02 -11.04
N TRP A 239 25.50 10.80 -11.74
CA TRP A 239 24.84 12.00 -11.20
C TRP A 239 23.96 11.68 -9.99
N THR A 240 23.38 10.48 -9.92
CA THR A 240 22.45 10.10 -8.86
C THR A 240 23.13 10.06 -7.49
N SER A 241 24.44 9.78 -7.43
CA SER A 241 25.21 9.71 -6.18
C SER A 241 25.14 10.97 -5.31
N LYS A 242 24.91 12.15 -5.90
CA LYS A 242 24.82 13.43 -5.17
C LYS A 242 23.49 13.63 -4.43
N VAL A 243 22.45 12.89 -4.83
CA VAL A 243 21.05 13.16 -4.43
C VAL A 243 20.28 11.90 -3.98
N TYR A 244 20.54 10.74 -4.57
CA TYR A 244 19.92 9.47 -4.23
C TYR A 244 20.71 8.73 -3.12
N PRO A 245 20.04 8.02 -2.19
CA PRO A 245 18.60 7.98 -2.00
C PRO A 245 18.06 9.14 -1.16
N THR A 246 18.87 9.70 -0.27
CA THR A 246 18.37 10.45 0.90
C THR A 246 17.75 11.80 0.55
N LYS A 247 18.38 12.61 -0.32
CA LYS A 247 17.83 13.94 -0.66
C LYS A 247 16.54 13.81 -1.44
N LEU A 248 16.51 12.88 -2.40
CA LEU A 248 15.30 12.58 -3.17
C LEU A 248 14.19 11.99 -2.29
N ALA A 249 14.51 11.10 -1.35
CA ALA A 249 13.54 10.54 -0.42
C ALA A 249 12.88 11.61 0.46
N LYS A 250 13.64 12.62 0.91
CA LYS A 250 13.11 13.75 1.68
C LYS A 250 12.04 14.50 0.89
N VAL A 251 12.33 14.90 -0.35
CA VAL A 251 11.36 15.63 -1.19
C VAL A 251 10.21 14.74 -1.64
N THR A 252 10.49 13.47 -1.98
CA THR A 252 9.46 12.46 -2.27
C THR A 252 8.46 12.31 -1.11
N SER A 253 8.90 12.42 0.15
CA SER A 253 7.98 12.37 1.29
C SER A 253 7.00 13.54 1.31
N ARG A 254 7.41 14.72 0.80
CA ARG A 254 6.55 15.90 0.69
C ARG A 254 5.43 15.70 -0.32
N SER A 255 5.68 15.04 -1.45
CA SER A 255 4.64 14.64 -2.40
C SER A 255 3.48 13.91 -1.69
N PHE A 256 3.79 12.92 -0.85
CA PHE A 256 2.74 12.19 -0.12
C PHE A 256 2.01 13.05 0.91
N ILE A 257 2.72 13.94 1.60
CA ILE A 257 2.12 14.84 2.59
C ILE A 257 1.20 15.87 1.92
N LEU A 258 1.65 16.50 0.83
CA LEU A 258 0.87 17.50 0.10
C LEU A 258 -0.40 16.91 -0.50
N ASN A 259 -0.36 15.65 -0.92
CA ASN A 259 -1.55 14.93 -1.40
C ASN A 259 -2.61 14.65 -0.32
N ALA A 260 -2.29 14.87 0.96
CA ALA A 260 -3.20 14.75 2.10
C ALA A 260 -2.95 15.85 3.16
N TYR A 261 -2.66 17.07 2.73
CA TYR A 261 -2.11 18.14 3.57
C TYR A 261 -3.03 18.53 4.74
N ASN A 262 -4.25 18.95 4.41
CA ASN A 262 -5.22 19.46 5.37
C ASN A 262 -6.37 18.47 5.65
N ASN A 263 -7.20 18.80 6.64
CA ASN A 263 -8.32 17.93 7.04
C ASN A 263 -9.36 17.75 5.93
N GLU A 264 -9.55 18.73 5.06
CA GLU A 264 -10.51 18.64 3.97
C GLU A 264 -10.05 17.64 2.91
N MET A 265 -8.80 17.73 2.46
CA MET A 265 -8.20 16.76 1.55
C MET A 265 -8.19 15.34 2.13
N LYS A 266 -7.87 15.19 3.43
CA LYS A 266 -7.92 13.89 4.14
C LYS A 266 -9.34 13.33 4.16
N LYS A 267 -10.37 14.16 4.32
CA LYS A 267 -11.76 13.72 4.22
C LYS A 267 -12.07 13.30 2.78
N LEU A 268 -11.70 14.08 1.77
CA LEU A 268 -12.03 13.78 0.37
C LEU A 268 -11.38 12.46 -0.11
N LYS A 269 -10.16 12.12 0.35
CA LYS A 269 -9.49 10.84 0.02
C LYS A 269 -9.61 9.73 1.08
N GLY A 270 -10.37 9.98 2.15
CA GLY A 270 -10.43 9.11 3.34
C GLY A 270 -11.38 7.91 3.26
N ASP A 271 -11.85 7.53 2.06
CA ASP A 271 -12.89 6.50 1.90
C ASP A 271 -12.48 5.13 2.43
N PHE A 272 -11.21 4.77 2.28
CA PHE A 272 -10.68 3.56 2.90
C PHE A 272 -10.87 3.54 4.41
N LEU A 273 -10.48 4.61 5.09
CA LEU A 273 -10.61 4.71 6.54
C LEU A 273 -12.08 4.69 6.97
N ARG A 274 -12.96 5.37 6.21
CA ARG A 274 -14.41 5.29 6.43
C ARG A 274 -14.94 3.86 6.30
N SER A 275 -14.50 3.13 5.28
CA SER A 275 -14.88 1.73 5.06
C SER A 275 -14.43 0.82 6.21
N VAL A 276 -13.19 1.00 6.69
CA VAL A 276 -12.66 0.28 7.87
C VAL A 276 -13.51 0.58 9.11
N ILE A 277 -13.82 1.86 9.37
CA ILE A 277 -14.63 2.26 10.53
C ILE A 277 -16.05 1.69 10.43
N LYS A 278 -16.71 1.78 9.28
CA LYS A 278 -18.05 1.22 9.07
C LYS A 278 -18.08 -0.30 9.27
N THR A 279 -17.06 -1.01 8.81
CA THR A 279 -16.93 -2.46 9.00
C THR A 279 -16.77 -2.81 10.49
N ASN A 280 -16.08 -1.96 11.26
CA ASN A 280 -15.94 -2.13 12.71
C ASN A 280 -17.25 -1.85 13.46
N THR A 281 -18.05 -0.86 13.05
CA THR A 281 -19.28 -0.46 13.75
C THR A 281 -20.51 -1.29 13.38
N GLY A 282 -20.60 -1.77 12.14
CA GLY A 282 -21.73 -2.58 11.66
C GLY A 282 -21.66 -4.07 12.05
N LYS A 283 -20.61 -4.47 12.78
CA LYS A 283 -20.40 -5.85 13.27
C LYS A 283 -20.37 -5.93 14.81
N GLN A 284 -20.85 -4.89 15.50
CA GLN A 284 -21.14 -4.93 16.94
C GLN A 284 -22.52 -5.54 17.20
#